data_AF-A0AAW2DH64-F1
#
_entry.id   AF-A0AAW2DH64-F1
#
_cell.length_a   1.000
_cell.length_b   1.000
_cell.length_c   1.000
_cell.angle_alpha   90.00
_cell.angle_beta   90.00
_cell.angle_gamma   90.00
#
_symmetry.space_group_name_H-M   'P 1'
#
loop_
_entity.id
_entity.type
_entity.pdbx_description
1 polymer ?
#
loop_
_entity_poly.entity_id
_entity_poly.type
_entity_poly.pdbx_seq_one_letter_code
_entity_poly.pdbx_strand_id
1 'polypeptide(L)'
;MFTCKRNHVGLEDRISQFPDEIVVSILSFLTFEEAVRTSVLSHRWKHLWPFFTGSLDFDDPDTMWDIADEKKQLKVERNNFAKRVNRIRKLHQGSNIDQFRACFEFNRYSKHRIDGWIDFAMSKRVKRLELDFSPTWLLWSKPLIEREFRKVMQYPNDHEHLKEVEIMGFLGRAIDMELTVYLLESAIKLEKIVINPRSPDLVGNPWEFETTEKNEGAIECANQLKKNLPEGAELLVL
;
A
#
# COMPACT_ATOMS: atom_id res chain seq x y z
N MET A 1 31.79 22.02 -53.82
CA MET A 1 30.48 21.64 -53.24
C MET A 1 30.55 20.17 -52.88
N PHE A 2 30.88 19.84 -51.62
CA PHE A 2 30.85 18.46 -51.14
C PHE A 2 29.59 18.29 -50.29
N THR A 3 28.57 17.66 -50.84
CA THR A 3 27.40 17.24 -50.06
C THR A 3 27.75 15.96 -49.31
N CYS A 4 28.03 16.08 -48.01
CA CYS A 4 28.09 14.93 -47.11
C CYS A 4 26.66 14.38 -46.95
N LYS A 5 26.34 13.30 -47.67
CA LYS A 5 25.19 12.46 -47.33
C LYS A 5 25.49 11.83 -45.97
N ARG A 6 24.87 12.36 -44.92
CA ARG A 6 24.79 11.66 -43.64
C ARG A 6 23.94 10.41 -43.85
N ASN A 7 24.59 9.28 -44.10
CA ASN A 7 23.99 7.98 -43.86
C ASN A 7 23.88 7.81 -42.34
N HIS A 8 22.82 8.38 -41.75
CA HIS A 8 22.38 7.89 -40.46
C HIS A 8 21.76 6.52 -40.75
N VAL A 9 22.55 5.46 -40.55
CA VAL A 9 21.96 4.16 -40.19
C VAL A 9 21.27 4.46 -38.87
N GLY A 10 19.98 4.78 -38.93
CA GLY A 10 19.18 5.03 -37.75
C GLY A 10 19.31 3.79 -36.88
N LEU A 11 19.77 3.95 -35.64
CA LEU A 11 19.63 2.92 -34.63
C LEU A 11 18.14 2.59 -34.59
N GLU A 12 17.80 1.42 -35.14
CA GLU A 12 16.44 0.97 -35.22
C GLU A 12 15.91 0.88 -33.78
N ASP A 13 14.85 1.62 -33.48
CA ASP A 13 14.24 1.60 -32.14
C ASP A 13 13.45 0.30 -31.97
N ARG A 14 14.18 -0.75 -31.60
CA ARG A 14 13.65 -2.09 -31.38
C ARG A 14 12.72 -2.17 -30.17
N ILE A 15 12.84 -1.24 -29.22
CA ILE A 15 11.97 -1.20 -28.04
C ILE A 15 10.58 -0.71 -28.44
N SER A 16 10.49 0.29 -29.33
CA SER A 16 9.22 0.75 -29.88
C SER A 16 8.49 -0.29 -30.73
N GLN A 17 9.15 -1.37 -31.16
CA GLN A 17 8.55 -2.47 -31.92
C GLN A 17 7.89 -3.56 -31.04
N PHE A 18 8.14 -3.58 -29.73
CA PHE A 18 7.54 -4.59 -28.86
C PHE A 18 6.02 -4.45 -28.77
N PRO A 19 5.25 -5.51 -28.49
CA PRO A 19 3.83 -5.42 -28.11
C PRO A 19 3.64 -4.67 -26.78
N ASP A 20 2.43 -4.13 -26.56
CA ASP A 20 2.12 -3.35 -25.35
C ASP A 20 2.28 -4.19 -24.07
N GLU A 21 1.95 -5.48 -24.15
CA GLU A 21 2.04 -6.43 -23.04
C GLU A 21 3.48 -6.61 -22.57
N ILE A 22 4.44 -6.58 -23.50
CA ILE A 22 5.87 -6.68 -23.19
C ILE A 22 6.35 -5.39 -22.53
N VAL A 23 5.89 -4.23 -23.02
CA VAL A 23 6.23 -2.94 -22.39
C VAL A 23 5.64 -2.86 -20.98
N VAL A 24 4.39 -3.28 -20.78
CA VAL A 24 3.77 -3.35 -19.44
C VAL A 24 4.54 -4.32 -18.54
N SER A 25 5.01 -5.45 -19.07
CA SER A 25 5.87 -6.38 -18.34
C SER A 25 7.20 -5.73 -17.94
N ILE A 26 7.83 -4.94 -18.83
CA ILE A 26 9.03 -4.17 -18.50
C ILE A 26 8.74 -3.17 -17.37
N LEU A 27 7.64 -2.42 -17.49
CA LEU A 27 7.21 -1.47 -16.46
C LEU A 27 7.03 -2.15 -15.11
N SER A 28 6.52 -3.39 -15.06
CA SER A 28 6.28 -4.14 -13.82
C SER A 28 7.55 -4.44 -13.01
N PHE A 29 8.73 -4.37 -13.64
CA PHE A 29 10.03 -4.52 -12.96
C PHE A 29 10.57 -3.21 -12.38
N LEU A 30 9.91 -2.08 -12.65
CA LEU A 30 10.27 -0.77 -12.11
C LEU A 30 9.47 -0.46 -10.85
N THR A 31 9.94 0.50 -10.05
CA THR A 31 9.07 1.15 -9.07
C THR A 31 7.92 1.86 -9.79
N PHE A 32 6.79 2.04 -9.11
CA PHE A 32 5.65 2.75 -9.69
C PHE A 32 6.03 4.16 -10.16
N GLU A 33 6.86 4.88 -9.39
CA GLU A 33 7.33 6.22 -9.78
C GLU A 33 8.19 6.21 -11.04
N GLU A 34 9.11 5.27 -11.15
CA GLU A 34 9.94 5.09 -12.35
C GLU A 34 9.09 4.72 -13.56
N ALA A 35 8.15 3.80 -13.40
CA ALA A 35 7.20 3.44 -14.45
C ALA A 35 6.41 4.65 -14.94
N VAL A 36 5.92 5.51 -14.04
CA VAL A 36 5.26 6.77 -14.42
C VAL A 36 6.24 7.73 -15.11
N ARG A 37 7.48 7.86 -14.63
CA ARG A 37 8.52 8.71 -15.24
C ARG A 37 8.84 8.30 -16.67
N THR A 38 8.74 7.02 -17.03
CA THR A 38 8.94 6.56 -18.42
C THR A 38 7.92 7.14 -19.42
N SER A 39 6.83 7.76 -18.94
CA SER A 39 5.85 8.45 -19.79
C SER A 39 6.46 9.53 -20.68
N VAL A 40 7.66 10.03 -20.35
CA VAL A 40 8.38 11.02 -21.17
C VAL A 40 9.10 10.42 -22.38
N LEU A 41 9.30 9.09 -22.41
CA LEU A 41 10.04 8.40 -23.47
C LEU A 41 9.29 8.43 -24.81
N SER A 42 7.96 8.25 -24.79
CA SER A 42 7.11 8.47 -25.95
C SER A 42 5.63 8.56 -25.58
N HIS A 43 4.81 9.00 -26.54
CA HIS A 43 3.35 9.01 -26.38
C HIS A 43 2.80 7.62 -26.01
N ARG A 44 3.42 6.55 -26.50
CA ARG A 44 3.01 5.17 -26.20
C ARG A 44 3.20 4.83 -24.73
N TRP A 45 4.40 5.08 -24.18
CA TRP A 45 4.72 4.77 -22.77
C TRP A 45 3.82 5.53 -21.78
N LYS A 46 3.45 6.78 -22.12
CA LYS A 46 2.49 7.58 -21.35
C LYS A 46 1.14 6.90 -21.16
N HIS A 47 0.70 6.07 -22.10
CA HIS A 47 -0.60 5.39 -22.05
C HIS A 47 -0.52 3.96 -21.54
N LEU A 48 0.69 3.46 -21.25
CA LEU A 48 0.90 2.08 -20.76
C LEU A 48 1.10 1.98 -19.26
N TRP A 49 1.62 3.00 -18.59
CA TRP A 49 1.70 3.00 -17.12
C TRP A 49 0.34 2.77 -16.42
N PRO A 50 -0.84 3.18 -16.95
CA PRO A 50 -2.13 2.84 -16.34
C PRO A 50 -2.42 1.33 -16.25
N PHE A 51 -1.69 0.50 -16.98
CA PHE A 51 -1.77 -0.96 -16.97
C PHE A 51 -0.65 -1.62 -16.16
N PHE A 52 0.13 -0.83 -15.42
CA PHE A 52 1.20 -1.31 -14.56
C PHE A 52 0.73 -2.41 -13.60
N THR A 53 1.45 -3.53 -13.58
CA THR A 53 1.09 -4.73 -12.80
C THR A 53 2.00 -4.98 -11.60
N GLY A 54 3.00 -4.13 -11.36
CA GLY A 54 3.98 -4.28 -10.28
C GLY A 54 3.46 -3.84 -8.91
N SER A 55 4.35 -3.33 -8.06
CA SER A 55 4.01 -2.83 -6.72
C SER A 55 3.57 -1.37 -6.76
N LEU A 56 2.34 -1.09 -6.33
CA LEU A 56 1.88 0.25 -5.99
C LEU A 56 2.26 0.54 -4.53
N ASP A 57 3.47 1.05 -4.35
CA ASP A 57 3.95 1.53 -3.06
C ASP A 57 3.69 3.04 -2.93
N PHE A 58 2.92 3.42 -1.92
CA PHE A 58 2.62 4.80 -1.60
C PHE A 58 3.42 5.33 -0.41
N ASP A 59 4.32 4.53 0.16
CA ASP A 59 5.21 4.99 1.21
C ASP A 59 6.14 6.10 0.70
N ASP A 60 6.36 7.09 1.55
CA ASP A 60 7.05 8.33 1.22
C ASP A 60 7.83 8.79 2.46
N PRO A 61 8.93 8.07 2.81
CA PRO A 61 9.70 8.33 4.02
C PRO A 61 10.32 9.73 3.99
N ASP A 62 10.65 10.27 2.81
CA ASP A 62 11.15 11.64 2.67
C ASP A 62 10.13 12.67 3.14
N THR A 63 8.85 12.48 2.78
CA THR A 63 7.76 13.33 3.29
C THR A 63 7.63 13.20 4.80
N MET A 64 7.94 12.03 5.37
CA MET A 64 7.95 11.84 6.81
C MET A 64 9.07 12.61 7.50
N TRP A 65 10.28 12.57 6.97
CA TRP A 65 11.40 13.37 7.44
C TRP A 65 11.10 14.88 7.35
N ASP A 66 10.51 15.33 6.25
CA ASP A 66 10.09 16.72 6.09
C ASP A 66 9.03 17.16 7.11
N ILE A 67 8.13 16.27 7.53
CA ILE A 67 7.14 16.57 8.58
C ILE A 67 7.85 16.67 9.93
N ALA A 68 8.76 15.74 10.24
CA ALA A 68 9.51 15.71 11.49
C ALA A 68 10.41 16.95 11.66
N ASP A 69 11.01 17.41 10.57
CA ASP A 69 11.79 18.65 10.50
C ASP A 69 10.91 19.92 10.46
N GLU A 70 9.58 19.79 10.66
CA GLU A 70 8.58 20.86 10.57
C GLU A 70 8.55 21.61 9.22
N LYS A 71 9.18 21.07 8.17
CA LYS A 71 9.18 21.62 6.80
C LYS A 71 7.82 21.44 6.12
N LYS A 72 7.10 20.37 6.47
CA LYS A 72 5.76 20.05 5.96
C LYS A 72 4.76 19.86 7.09
N GLN A 73 3.51 20.24 6.83
CA GLN A 73 2.43 20.06 7.80
C GLN A 73 1.77 18.69 7.65
N LEU A 74 1.75 17.90 8.73
CA LEU A 74 1.12 16.57 8.77
C LEU A 74 -0.30 16.54 8.21
N LYS A 75 -1.14 17.52 8.56
CA LYS A 75 -2.53 17.60 8.07
C LYS A 75 -2.61 17.81 6.55
N VAL A 76 -1.67 18.57 5.98
CA VAL A 76 -1.59 18.82 4.54
C VAL A 76 -1.15 17.55 3.83
N GLU A 77 -0.10 16.91 4.33
CA GLU A 77 0.44 15.70 3.69
C GLU A 77 -0.51 14.50 3.77
N ARG A 78 -1.28 14.36 4.86
CA ARG A 78 -2.38 13.38 4.92
C ARG A 78 -3.42 13.58 3.81
N ASN A 79 -3.71 14.83 3.45
CA ASN A 79 -4.62 15.11 2.34
C ASN A 79 -3.95 14.91 0.98
N ASN A 80 -2.66 15.22 0.85
CA ASN A 80 -1.89 14.98 -0.37
C ASN A 80 -1.79 13.48 -0.68
N PHE A 81 -1.48 12.66 0.33
CA PHE A 81 -1.46 11.21 0.23
C PHE A 81 -2.80 10.68 -0.28
N ALA A 82 -3.90 11.03 0.38
CA ALA A 82 -5.22 10.57 -0.05
C ALA A 82 -5.60 11.04 -1.47
N LYS A 83 -5.20 12.26 -1.86
CA LYS A 83 -5.36 12.74 -3.25
C LYS A 83 -4.53 11.93 -4.24
N ARG A 84 -3.29 11.57 -3.88
CA ARG A 84 -2.38 10.75 -4.69
C ARG A 84 -3.00 9.36 -4.92
N VAL A 85 -3.35 8.65 -3.86
CA VAL A 85 -3.99 7.31 -3.96
C VAL A 85 -5.29 7.37 -4.76
N ASN A 86 -6.18 8.34 -4.48
CA ASN A 86 -7.43 8.50 -5.21
C ASN A 86 -7.23 8.82 -6.70
N ARG A 87 -6.17 9.56 -7.04
CA ARG A 87 -5.83 9.85 -8.44
C ARG A 87 -5.37 8.59 -9.14
N ILE A 88 -4.48 7.79 -8.53
CA ILE A 88 -4.02 6.53 -9.11
C ILE A 88 -5.18 5.57 -9.29
N ARG A 89 -6.06 5.44 -8.28
CA ARG A 89 -7.29 4.64 -8.38
C ARG A 89 -8.15 4.97 -9.61
N LYS A 90 -8.28 6.27 -9.94
CA LYS A 90 -9.06 6.73 -11.10
C LYS A 90 -8.36 6.48 -12.44
N LEU A 91 -7.03 6.51 -12.45
CA LEU A 91 -6.24 6.41 -13.67
C LEU A 91 -5.89 4.97 -14.01
N HIS A 92 -5.78 4.08 -13.02
CA HIS A 92 -5.36 2.70 -13.22
C HIS A 92 -6.41 1.86 -13.95
N GLN A 93 -6.05 1.37 -15.14
CA GLN A 93 -6.90 0.61 -16.06
C GLN A 93 -6.62 -0.89 -16.02
N GLY A 94 -5.43 -1.32 -15.58
CA GLY A 94 -5.09 -2.73 -15.42
C GLY A 94 -6.06 -3.47 -14.48
N SER A 95 -6.22 -4.78 -14.65
CA SER A 95 -7.06 -5.63 -13.81
C SER A 95 -6.30 -6.27 -12.65
N ASN A 96 -4.97 -6.28 -12.71
CA ASN A 96 -4.11 -7.03 -11.80
C ASN A 96 -3.00 -6.09 -11.30
N ILE A 97 -2.72 -6.14 -10.00
CA ILE A 97 -1.61 -5.46 -9.36
C ILE A 97 -0.92 -6.50 -8.47
N ASP A 98 0.40 -6.56 -8.45
CA ASP A 98 1.11 -7.56 -7.64
C ASP A 98 1.02 -7.21 -6.16
N GLN A 99 1.27 -5.94 -5.82
CA GLN A 99 1.23 -5.45 -4.44
C GLN A 99 0.58 -4.06 -4.35
N PHE A 100 -0.20 -3.86 -3.30
CA PHE A 100 -0.70 -2.55 -2.90
C PHE A 100 -0.25 -2.26 -1.47
N ARG A 101 0.56 -1.22 -1.30
CA ARG A 101 1.10 -0.80 0.00
C ARG A 101 0.69 0.62 0.31
N ALA A 102 -0.01 0.81 1.43
CA ALA A 102 -0.46 2.12 1.87
C ALA A 102 -0.11 2.35 3.35
N CYS A 103 0.84 3.26 3.61
CA CYS A 103 1.13 3.77 4.94
C CYS A 103 0.30 5.02 5.22
N PHE A 104 -0.62 4.93 6.20
CA PHE A 104 -1.49 6.05 6.53
C PHE A 104 -2.00 6.00 7.97
N GLU A 105 -1.75 7.05 8.75
CA GLU A 105 -2.28 7.12 10.11
C GLU A 105 -3.82 7.29 10.14
N PHE A 106 -4.50 6.34 10.79
CA PHE A 106 -5.95 6.40 10.99
C PHE A 106 -6.35 7.38 12.07
N ASN A 107 -7.23 8.31 11.70
CA ASN A 107 -8.09 9.02 12.64
C ASN A 107 -9.57 8.73 12.32
N ARG A 108 -10.46 9.12 13.24
CA ARG A 108 -11.93 8.91 13.18
C ARG A 108 -12.64 9.38 11.89
N TYR A 109 -11.98 10.15 11.02
CA TYR A 109 -12.55 10.66 9.77
C TYR A 109 -12.12 9.88 8.52
N SER A 110 -11.23 8.89 8.65
CA SER A 110 -10.59 8.21 7.52
C SER A 110 -11.30 6.96 7.00
N LYS A 111 -12.40 6.50 7.64
CA LYS A 111 -13.15 5.26 7.29
C LYS A 111 -13.37 5.09 5.79
N HIS A 112 -14.10 6.03 5.19
CA HIS A 112 -14.49 5.97 3.78
C HIS A 112 -13.32 5.90 2.79
N ARG A 113 -12.10 6.29 3.23
CA ARG A 113 -10.90 6.19 2.41
C ARG A 113 -10.37 4.76 2.40
N ILE A 114 -10.36 4.09 3.55
CA ILE A 114 -9.92 2.70 3.70
C ILE A 114 -10.80 1.78 2.88
N ASP A 115 -12.12 1.88 3.05
CA ASP A 115 -13.09 1.05 2.34
C ASP A 115 -12.83 1.18 0.84
N GLY A 116 -12.61 2.40 0.36
CA GLY A 116 -12.27 2.66 -1.04
C GLY A 116 -10.89 2.16 -1.50
N TRP A 117 -9.92 1.98 -0.60
CA TRP A 117 -8.60 1.40 -0.91
C TRP A 117 -8.65 -0.12 -0.93
N ILE A 118 -9.38 -0.72 0.01
CA ILE A 118 -9.65 -2.16 0.04
C ILE A 118 -10.44 -2.54 -1.21
N ASP A 119 -11.56 -1.87 -1.48
CA ASP A 119 -12.37 -2.09 -2.70
C ASP A 119 -11.51 -2.01 -3.96
N PHE A 120 -10.60 -1.03 -3.99
CA PHE A 120 -9.66 -0.92 -5.10
C PHE A 120 -8.72 -2.10 -5.18
N ALA A 121 -8.01 -2.46 -4.10
CA ALA A 121 -7.08 -3.59 -4.07
C ALA A 121 -7.77 -4.89 -4.50
N MET A 122 -8.98 -5.13 -3.99
CA MET A 122 -9.81 -6.26 -4.34
C MET A 122 -10.22 -6.23 -5.82
N SER A 123 -10.69 -5.09 -6.33
CA SER A 123 -11.03 -4.92 -7.76
C SER A 123 -9.85 -5.13 -8.70
N LYS A 124 -8.63 -4.92 -8.20
CA LYS A 124 -7.38 -5.06 -8.94
C LYS A 124 -6.66 -6.37 -8.65
N ARG A 125 -7.35 -7.35 -8.06
CA ARG A 125 -6.82 -8.72 -7.84
C ARG A 125 -5.43 -8.71 -7.21
N VAL A 126 -5.25 -7.83 -6.23
CA VAL A 126 -3.98 -7.67 -5.52
C VAL A 126 -3.57 -8.99 -4.88
N LYS A 127 -2.29 -9.35 -5.00
CA LYS A 127 -1.75 -10.55 -4.35
C LYS A 127 -1.23 -10.27 -2.95
N ARG A 128 -0.56 -9.13 -2.77
CA ARG A 128 -0.01 -8.68 -1.49
C ARG A 128 -0.62 -7.35 -1.07
N LEU A 129 -1.34 -7.33 0.03
CA LEU A 129 -1.93 -6.12 0.60
C LEU A 129 -1.17 -5.74 1.86
N GLU A 130 -0.58 -4.55 1.88
CA GLU A 130 0.08 -4.01 3.06
C GLU A 130 -0.60 -2.71 3.49
N LEU A 131 -1.03 -2.70 4.75
CA LEU A 131 -1.72 -1.60 5.39
C LEU A 131 -0.97 -1.20 6.65
N ASP A 132 -0.30 -0.05 6.61
CA ASP A 132 0.43 0.45 7.77
C ASP A 132 -0.36 1.55 8.49
N PHE A 133 -0.75 1.21 9.72
CA PHE A 133 -1.59 1.99 10.61
C PHE A 133 -0.77 2.65 11.72
N SER A 134 0.54 2.48 11.71
CA SER A 134 1.43 3.03 12.71
C SER A 134 1.22 4.54 12.76
N PRO A 135 1.01 5.12 13.95
CA PRO A 135 1.05 6.56 14.08
C PRO A 135 2.45 7.00 13.66
N THR A 136 2.51 7.78 12.59
CA THR A 136 3.75 8.32 12.06
C THR A 136 4.36 9.29 13.06
N TRP A 137 5.09 8.81 14.07
CA TRP A 137 5.63 9.63 15.17
C TRP A 137 7.12 9.41 15.37
N LEU A 138 7.90 10.45 15.06
CA LEU A 138 9.06 10.82 15.86
C LEU A 138 8.78 12.19 16.49
N LEU A 139 8.61 12.16 17.82
CA LEU A 139 8.81 13.25 18.80
C LEU A 139 7.79 14.42 18.85
N TRP A 140 7.03 14.40 19.96
CA TRP A 140 6.47 15.51 20.74
C TRP A 140 5.07 16.06 20.41
N SER A 141 4.17 15.73 21.36
CA SER A 141 2.92 16.42 21.73
C SER A 141 1.65 16.18 20.89
N LYS A 142 0.96 15.06 21.19
CA LYS A 142 -0.43 15.01 21.71
C LYS A 142 -0.90 13.55 21.82
N PRO A 143 -1.85 13.23 22.73
CA PRO A 143 -2.36 11.89 22.88
C PRO A 143 -2.99 11.39 21.58
N LEU A 144 -2.81 10.10 21.30
CA LEU A 144 -3.47 9.33 20.25
C LEU A 144 -4.92 9.80 20.11
N ILE A 145 -5.28 10.40 18.98
CA ILE A 145 -6.68 10.68 18.69
C ILE A 145 -7.39 9.33 18.71
N GLU A 146 -8.30 9.16 19.67
CA GLU A 146 -9.08 7.95 19.83
C GLU A 146 -9.75 7.59 18.49
N ARG A 147 -9.46 6.38 18.03
CA ARG A 147 -10.10 5.78 16.86
C ARG A 147 -11.48 5.32 17.31
N GLU A 148 -12.46 6.22 17.30
CA GLU A 148 -13.87 5.85 17.49
C GLU A 148 -14.56 5.61 16.15
N PHE A 149 -15.46 4.62 16.12
CA PHE A 149 -16.10 4.14 14.91
C PHE A 149 -17.61 3.89 15.06
N ARG A 150 -18.35 4.01 13.95
CA ARG A 150 -19.73 3.54 13.76
C ARG A 150 -19.77 2.43 12.71
N LYS A 151 -20.49 1.35 13.05
CA LYS A 151 -20.56 0.04 12.36
C LYS A 151 -20.87 0.10 10.85
N VAL A 152 -20.60 -1.05 10.24
CA VAL A 152 -20.99 -1.57 8.91
C VAL A 152 -19.85 -1.52 7.88
N MET A 153 -19.23 -2.69 7.66
CA MET A 153 -18.78 -3.18 6.35
C MET A 153 -19.79 -4.25 5.93
N GLN A 154 -20.36 -4.14 4.74
CA GLN A 154 -21.30 -5.10 4.18
C GLN A 154 -20.85 -5.39 2.76
N TYR A 155 -19.98 -6.39 2.60
CA TYR A 155 -19.46 -6.79 1.29
C TYR A 155 -19.31 -8.31 1.23
N PRO A 156 -20.12 -9.00 0.41
CA PRO A 156 -19.89 -10.39 0.07
C PRO A 156 -19.02 -10.40 -1.19
N ASN A 157 -17.72 -10.62 -1.08
CA ASN A 157 -16.93 -10.99 -2.23
C ASN A 157 -15.83 -11.97 -1.80
N ASP A 158 -15.92 -13.17 -2.34
CA ASP A 158 -14.87 -14.17 -2.28
C ASP A 158 -13.71 -13.69 -3.17
N HIS A 159 -12.55 -13.43 -2.54
CA HIS A 159 -11.36 -12.95 -3.24
C HIS A 159 -10.34 -14.08 -3.41
N GLU A 160 -10.19 -14.53 -4.66
CA GLU A 160 -9.35 -15.66 -5.02
C GLU A 160 -7.86 -15.32 -5.24
N HIS A 161 -7.48 -14.04 -5.20
CA HIS A 161 -6.15 -13.58 -5.62
C HIS A 161 -5.27 -13.09 -4.47
N LEU A 162 -5.88 -12.67 -3.36
CA LEU A 162 -5.15 -12.17 -2.20
C LEU A 162 -4.49 -13.35 -1.47
N LYS A 163 -3.15 -13.30 -1.40
CA LYS A 163 -2.30 -14.36 -0.85
C LYS A 163 -1.62 -13.93 0.44
N GLU A 164 -1.21 -12.67 0.51
CA GLU A 164 -0.48 -12.13 1.65
C GLU A 164 -1.12 -10.83 2.12
N VAL A 165 -1.31 -10.73 3.43
CA VAL A 165 -1.78 -9.51 4.10
C VAL A 165 -0.79 -9.13 5.18
N GLU A 166 -0.41 -7.87 5.22
CA GLU A 166 0.39 -7.30 6.30
C GLU A 166 -0.30 -6.09 6.89
N ILE A 167 -0.48 -6.11 8.22
CA ILE A 167 -1.10 -5.03 8.99
C ILE A 167 -0.09 -4.55 10.02
N MET A 168 0.41 -3.33 9.84
CA MET A 168 1.34 -2.69 10.79
C MET A 168 0.60 -1.69 11.67
N GLY A 169 1.07 -1.46 12.90
CA GLY A 169 0.41 -0.56 13.87
C GLY A 169 -0.92 -1.10 14.39
N PHE A 170 -1.04 -2.42 14.53
CA PHE A 170 -2.22 -3.09 15.06
C PHE A 170 -2.35 -2.87 16.58
N LEU A 171 -3.46 -2.29 17.04
CA LEU A 171 -3.65 -1.94 18.46
C LEU A 171 -4.66 -2.85 19.18
N GLY A 172 -5.13 -3.91 18.52
CA GLY A 172 -6.14 -4.83 19.09
C GLY A 172 -7.51 -4.20 19.31
N ARG A 173 -7.78 -3.02 18.74
CA ARG A 173 -9.07 -2.33 18.91
C ARG A 173 -10.15 -3.03 18.10
N ALA A 174 -11.42 -2.77 18.44
CA ALA A 174 -12.55 -3.31 17.69
C ALA A 174 -12.43 -3.08 16.17
N ILE A 175 -11.91 -1.93 15.75
CA ILE A 175 -11.68 -1.61 14.32
C ILE A 175 -10.60 -2.48 13.68
N ASP A 176 -9.48 -2.69 14.38
CA ASP A 176 -8.38 -3.50 13.86
C ASP A 176 -8.87 -4.96 13.74
N MET A 177 -9.63 -5.44 14.73
CA MET A 177 -10.24 -6.78 14.71
C MET A 177 -11.28 -6.93 13.60
N GLU A 178 -12.22 -5.98 13.44
CA GLU A 178 -13.26 -6.04 12.40
C GLU A 178 -12.66 -6.06 11.00
N LEU A 179 -11.65 -5.21 10.74
CA LEU A 179 -10.98 -5.19 9.46
C LEU A 179 -10.19 -6.47 9.19
N THR A 180 -9.44 -6.96 10.18
CA THR A 180 -8.65 -8.17 9.98
C THR A 180 -9.55 -9.39 9.79
N VAL A 181 -10.64 -9.52 10.56
CA VAL A 181 -11.63 -10.59 10.36
C VAL A 181 -12.23 -10.50 8.96
N TYR A 182 -12.59 -9.30 8.48
CA TYR A 182 -13.09 -9.13 7.11
C TYR A 182 -12.08 -9.62 6.06
N LEU A 183 -10.80 -9.28 6.20
CA LEU A 183 -9.76 -9.72 5.27
C LEU A 183 -9.58 -11.25 5.30
N LEU A 184 -9.65 -11.86 6.50
CA LEU A 184 -9.58 -13.31 6.67
C LEU A 184 -10.79 -14.03 6.06
N GLU A 185 -12.00 -13.49 6.24
CA GLU A 185 -13.24 -14.08 5.72
C GLU A 185 -13.37 -13.92 4.20
N SER A 186 -12.80 -12.85 3.63
CA SER A 186 -12.89 -12.58 2.19
C SER A 186 -11.77 -13.24 1.37
N ALA A 187 -10.60 -13.48 1.94
CA ALA A 187 -9.44 -14.00 1.22
C ALA A 187 -9.35 -15.54 1.27
N ILE A 188 -10.05 -16.21 0.36
CA ILE A 188 -10.12 -17.69 0.33
C ILE A 188 -8.76 -18.35 0.05
N LYS A 189 -7.91 -17.70 -0.75
CA LYS A 189 -6.56 -18.20 -1.07
C LYS A 189 -5.45 -17.54 -0.25
N LEU A 190 -5.79 -17.01 0.92
CA LEU A 190 -4.80 -16.42 1.79
C LEU A 190 -3.79 -17.50 2.22
N GLU A 191 -2.52 -17.23 2.01
CA GLU A 191 -1.41 -18.10 2.38
C GLU A 191 -0.79 -17.60 3.70
N LYS A 192 -0.72 -16.29 3.89
CA LYS A 192 -0.04 -15.67 5.02
C LYS A 192 -0.70 -14.36 5.44
N ILE A 193 -0.82 -14.16 6.75
CA ILE A 193 -1.14 -12.86 7.34
C ILE A 193 -0.11 -12.50 8.41
N VAL A 194 0.42 -11.28 8.32
CA VAL A 194 1.35 -10.70 9.28
C VAL A 194 0.65 -9.58 10.02
N ILE A 195 0.63 -9.67 11.35
CA ILE A 195 0.15 -8.61 12.21
C ILE A 195 1.35 -8.12 13.01
N ASN A 196 1.71 -6.85 12.78
CA ASN A 196 2.76 -6.18 13.51
C ASN A 196 2.14 -5.14 14.45
N PRO A 197 2.06 -5.44 15.77
CA PRO A 197 1.61 -4.48 16.77
C PRO A 197 2.65 -3.39 17.03
N ARG A 198 3.93 -3.65 16.72
CA ARG A 198 5.00 -2.67 16.84
C ARG A 198 4.99 -1.75 15.62
N SER A 199 5.24 -0.47 15.85
CA SER A 199 5.68 0.41 14.79
C SER A 199 7.15 0.07 14.48
N PRO A 200 7.52 -0.26 13.22
CA PRO A 200 8.89 -0.58 12.85
C PRO A 200 9.90 0.51 13.24
N ASP A 201 9.44 1.77 13.27
CA ASP A 201 10.24 2.95 13.58
C ASP A 201 10.65 3.06 15.05
N LEU A 202 10.09 2.21 15.94
CA LEU A 202 10.41 2.22 17.36
C LEU A 202 11.51 1.22 17.75
N VAL A 203 11.88 0.30 16.86
CA VAL A 203 12.88 -0.73 17.14
C VAL A 203 14.25 -0.06 17.36
N GLY A 204 14.83 -0.25 18.54
CA GLY A 204 16.11 0.35 18.92
C GLY A 204 16.03 1.78 19.48
N ASN A 205 14.83 2.34 19.70
CA ASN A 205 14.68 3.65 20.34
C ASN A 205 14.34 3.55 21.84
N PRO A 206 14.55 4.61 22.65
CA PRO A 206 14.32 4.57 24.10
C PRO A 206 12.88 4.26 24.53
N TRP A 207 11.92 4.36 23.61
CA TRP A 207 10.49 4.18 23.85
C TRP A 207 10.00 2.79 23.45
N GLU A 208 10.88 1.93 22.92
CA GLU A 208 10.58 0.53 22.57
C GLU A 208 9.93 -0.20 23.75
N PHE A 209 10.39 0.07 24.98
CA PHE A 209 9.90 -0.54 26.22
C PHE A 209 8.53 -0.02 26.69
N GLU A 210 8.19 1.26 26.45
CA GLU A 210 6.87 1.81 26.81
C GLU A 210 5.75 1.28 25.91
N THR A 211 6.10 0.84 24.69
CA THR A 211 5.17 0.16 23.79
C THR A 211 4.94 -1.31 24.12
N THR A 212 5.88 -1.99 24.77
CA THR A 212 5.81 -3.45 25.01
C THR A 212 4.58 -3.84 25.82
N GLU A 213 4.27 -3.14 26.91
CA GLU A 213 3.11 -3.43 27.79
C GLU A 213 1.78 -3.11 27.10
N LYS A 214 1.72 -2.06 26.26
CA LYS A 214 0.55 -1.74 25.42
C LYS A 214 0.38 -2.73 24.26
N ASN A 215 1.46 -3.34 23.81
CA ASN A 215 1.44 -4.29 22.72
C ASN A 215 1.04 -5.69 23.20
N GLU A 216 1.19 -6.04 24.48
CA GLU A 216 0.75 -7.34 25.01
C GLU A 216 -0.74 -7.58 24.75
N GLY A 217 -1.59 -6.59 25.06
CA GLY A 217 -3.03 -6.68 24.76
C GLY A 217 -3.32 -6.75 23.26
N ALA A 218 -2.56 -6.03 22.43
CA ALA A 218 -2.70 -6.08 20.98
C ALA A 218 -2.26 -7.44 20.41
N ILE A 219 -1.19 -8.04 20.94
CA ILE A 219 -0.70 -9.38 20.61
C ILE A 219 -1.74 -10.43 21.01
N GLU A 220 -2.33 -10.31 22.20
CA GLU A 220 -3.39 -11.20 22.66
C GLU A 220 -4.61 -11.12 21.72
N CYS A 221 -5.08 -9.92 21.41
CA CYS A 221 -6.15 -9.71 20.42
C CYS A 221 -5.80 -10.29 19.05
N ALA A 222 -4.58 -10.07 18.55
CA ALA A 222 -4.13 -10.60 17.28
C ALA A 222 -4.14 -12.13 17.27
N ASN A 223 -3.72 -12.78 18.36
CA ASN A 223 -3.75 -14.24 18.49
C ASN A 223 -5.18 -14.81 18.48
N GLN A 224 -6.20 -14.05 18.90
CA GLN A 224 -7.59 -14.49 18.82
C GLN A 224 -8.08 -14.65 17.37
N LEU A 225 -7.40 -14.04 16.39
CA LEU A 225 -7.75 -14.13 14.96
C LEU A 225 -7.41 -15.49 14.36
N LYS A 226 -6.61 -16.33 15.04
CA LYS A 226 -6.28 -17.69 14.59
C LYS A 226 -7.54 -18.53 14.28
N LYS A 227 -8.63 -18.29 15.00
CA LYS A 227 -9.91 -18.98 14.81
C LYS A 227 -10.62 -18.64 13.49
N ASN A 228 -10.23 -17.54 12.84
CA ASN A 228 -10.82 -17.03 11.61
C ASN A 228 -9.94 -17.31 10.38
N LEU A 229 -8.80 -17.99 10.53
CA LEU A 229 -7.89 -18.27 9.42
C LEU A 229 -8.52 -19.22 8.39
N PRO A 230 -8.37 -18.91 7.09
CA PRO A 230 -8.60 -19.88 6.02
C PRO A 230 -7.74 -21.14 6.18
N GLU A 231 -8.20 -22.24 5.61
CA GLU A 231 -7.48 -23.52 5.67
C GLU A 231 -6.09 -23.39 5.00
N GLY A 232 -5.03 -23.74 5.74
CA GLY A 232 -3.65 -23.67 5.25
C GLY A 232 -2.98 -22.30 5.38
N ALA A 233 -3.70 -21.25 5.82
CA ALA A 233 -3.13 -19.92 6.03
C ALA A 233 -2.31 -19.84 7.34
N GLU A 234 -1.17 -19.15 7.30
CA GLU A 234 -0.35 -18.88 8.46
C GLU A 234 -0.61 -17.49 9.04
N LEU A 235 -0.79 -17.39 10.37
CA LEU A 235 -0.76 -16.11 11.09
C LEU A 235 0.58 -15.93 11.80
N LEU A 236 1.29 -14.87 11.44
CA LEU A 236 2.48 -14.38 12.13
C LEU A 236 2.12 -13.11 12.91
N VAL A 237 2.34 -13.15 14.23
CA VAL A 237 2.26 -11.97 15.10
C VAL A 237 3.67 -11.63 15.54
N LEU A 238 4.16 -10.44 15.20
CA LEU A 238 5.55 -10.01 15.44
C LEU A 238 5.73 -9.31 16.79
#